data_AF-A0A1W2H3X7-F1
#
_entry.id   AF-A0A1W2H3X7-F1
#
_cell.length_a   1.000
_cell.length_b   1.000
_cell.length_c   1.000
_cell.angle_alpha   90.00
_cell.angle_beta   90.00
_cell.angle_gamma   90.00
#
_symmetry.space_group_name_H-M   'P 1'
#
loop_
_entity.id
_entity.type
_entity.pdbx_description
1 polymer ?
#
loop_
_entity_poly.entity_id
_entity_poly.type
_entity_poly.pdbx_seq_one_letter_code
_entity_poly.pdbx_strand_id
1 'polypeptide(L)'
;MDFCTSHIDLSNVKIISRGDSQRMEKYIRQFYELIPERLELLKKALLEKDRVQIRQIAHKMAPQLQFFGVKEISFPIKRLELEYISMPIEELHELVSGIIAKLEDAIAEVSTILKHHFE
;
A
#
# COMPACT_ATOMS: atom_id res chain seq x y z
N MET A 1 18.90 -3.42 -11.81
CA MET A 1 17.59 -3.02 -12.35
C MET A 1 17.19 -1.73 -11.69
N ASP A 2 16.86 -0.74 -12.51
CA ASP A 2 16.24 0.50 -12.06
C ASP A 2 14.86 0.55 -12.72
N PHE A 3 13.83 0.76 -11.91
CA PHE A 3 12.44 0.84 -12.37
C PHE A 3 12.04 2.31 -12.40
N CYS A 4 11.50 2.78 -13.52
CA CYS A 4 10.82 4.09 -13.54
C CYS A 4 9.51 3.96 -12.75
N THR A 5 9.51 4.50 -11.53
CA THR A 5 8.39 4.37 -10.58
C THR A 5 7.95 5.74 -10.08
N SER A 6 6.67 6.02 -10.25
CA SER A 6 6.00 7.24 -9.82
C SER A 6 5.38 7.08 -8.45
N HIS A 7 4.89 5.90 -8.09
CA HIS A 7 4.06 5.69 -6.89
C HIS A 7 4.74 4.85 -5.80
N ILE A 8 5.71 4.02 -6.15
CA ILE A 8 6.48 3.19 -5.21
C ILE A 8 7.98 3.53 -5.25
N ASP A 9 8.70 3.14 -4.21
CA ASP A 9 10.16 3.22 -4.12
C ASP A 9 10.71 1.87 -3.64
N LEU A 10 11.20 1.08 -4.60
CA LEU A 10 11.73 -0.26 -4.35
C LEU A 10 13.18 -0.25 -3.84
N SER A 11 13.73 0.88 -3.39
CA SER A 11 15.09 0.97 -2.85
C SER A 11 15.33 -0.03 -1.71
N ASN A 12 14.39 -0.15 -0.78
CA ASN A 12 14.47 -1.12 0.31
C ASN A 12 14.49 -2.57 -0.21
N VAL A 13 13.64 -2.87 -1.19
CA VAL A 13 13.58 -4.19 -1.83
C VAL A 13 14.89 -4.50 -2.54
N LYS A 14 15.47 -3.53 -3.26
CA LYS A 14 16.76 -3.63 -3.95
C LYS A 14 17.90 -3.92 -2.96
N ILE A 15 17.94 -3.21 -1.84
CA ILE A 15 18.93 -3.39 -0.77
C ILE A 15 18.84 -4.82 -0.19
N ILE A 16 17.64 -5.27 0.18
CA ILE A 16 17.44 -6.58 0.80
C ILE A 16 17.67 -7.73 -0.18
N SER A 17 17.35 -7.51 -1.45
CA SER A 17 17.63 -8.48 -2.51
C SER A 17 19.12 -8.57 -2.83
N ARG A 18 19.95 -7.61 -2.38
CA ARG A 18 21.40 -7.54 -2.68
C ARG A 18 21.70 -7.59 -4.19
N GLY A 19 20.80 -7.02 -4.99
CA GLY A 19 20.88 -7.05 -6.46
C GLY A 19 20.49 -8.38 -7.11
N ASP A 20 20.05 -9.39 -6.35
CA ASP A 20 19.56 -10.65 -6.89
C ASP A 20 18.15 -10.47 -7.48
N SER A 21 18.04 -10.67 -8.80
CA SER A 21 16.79 -10.48 -9.52
C SER A 21 15.68 -11.45 -9.11
N GLN A 22 15.99 -12.70 -8.74
CA GLN A 22 14.99 -13.68 -8.31
C GLN A 22 14.42 -13.32 -6.94
N ARG A 23 15.27 -12.84 -6.03
CA ARG A 23 14.83 -12.33 -4.72
C ARG A 23 13.96 -11.09 -4.89
N MET A 24 14.36 -10.20 -5.79
CA MET A 24 13.64 -8.97 -6.09
C MET A 24 12.25 -9.27 -6.65
N GLU A 25 12.16 -10.17 -7.64
CA GLU A 25 10.89 -10.66 -8.16
C GLU A 25 10.00 -11.23 -7.06
N LYS A 26 10.56 -12.11 -6.21
CA LYS A 26 9.82 -12.73 -5.11
C LYS A 26 9.19 -11.70 -4.18
N TYR A 27 9.92 -10.66 -3.79
CA TYR A 27 9.35 -9.60 -2.93
C TYR A 27 8.28 -8.78 -3.66
N ILE A 28 8.50 -8.45 -4.93
CA ILE A 28 7.52 -7.68 -5.72
C ILE A 28 6.24 -8.50 -5.93
N ARG A 29 6.34 -9.81 -6.18
CA ARG A 29 5.17 -10.71 -6.26
C ARG A 29 4.44 -10.79 -4.92
N GLN A 30 5.16 -10.85 -3.79
CA GLN A 30 4.52 -10.81 -2.46
C GLN A 30 3.71 -9.52 -2.23
N PHE A 31 4.17 -8.37 -2.71
CA PHE A 31 3.35 -7.15 -2.68
C PHE A 31 2.04 -7.34 -3.44
N TYR A 32 2.14 -7.85 -4.68
CA TYR A 32 0.99 -8.04 -5.56
C TYR A 32 0.00 -9.10 -5.04
N GLU A 33 0.46 -10.08 -4.27
CA GLU A 33 -0.41 -11.07 -3.64
C GLU A 33 -1.13 -10.51 -2.40
N LEU A 34 -0.43 -9.72 -1.57
CA LEU A 34 -0.94 -9.31 -0.25
C LEU A 34 -1.73 -8.01 -0.25
N ILE A 35 -1.30 -7.00 -1.01
CA ILE A 35 -1.87 -5.65 -0.93
C ILE A 35 -3.27 -5.56 -1.56
N PRO A 36 -3.56 -6.19 -2.72
CA PRO A 36 -4.91 -6.15 -3.30
C PRO A 36 -5.98 -6.75 -2.39
N GLU A 37 -5.71 -7.87 -1.72
CA GLU A 37 -6.65 -8.47 -0.77
C GLU A 37 -7.00 -7.50 0.36
N ARG A 38 -5.98 -6.83 0.92
CA ARG A 38 -6.17 -5.88 2.01
C ARG A 38 -6.85 -4.59 1.56
N LEU A 39 -6.61 -4.17 0.32
CA LEU A 39 -7.31 -3.05 -0.30
C LEU A 39 -8.82 -3.32 -0.39
N GLU A 40 -9.21 -4.51 -0.81
CA GLU A 40 -10.62 -4.90 -0.89
C GLU A 40 -11.27 -4.97 0.51
N LEU A 41 -10.55 -5.47 1.51
CA LEU A 41 -11.00 -5.40 2.91
C LEU A 41 -11.16 -3.95 3.39
N LEU A 42 -10.25 -3.04 3.02
CA LEU A 42 -10.35 -1.62 3.38
C LEU A 42 -11.55 -0.94 2.72
N LYS A 43 -11.80 -1.22 1.44
CA LYS A 43 -12.99 -0.75 0.71
C LYS A 43 -14.27 -1.23 1.36
N LYS A 44 -14.32 -2.51 1.76
CA LYS A 44 -15.47 -3.07 2.47
C LYS A 44 -15.70 -2.37 3.82
N ALA A 45 -14.66 -2.22 4.63
CA ALA A 45 -14.73 -1.54 5.93
C ALA A 45 -15.23 -0.08 5.78
N LEU A 46 -14.81 0.59 4.71
CA LEU A 46 -15.25 1.94 4.37
C LEU A 46 -16.74 2.01 4.04
N LEU A 47 -17.24 1.07 3.22
CA LEU A 47 -18.66 0.95 2.88
C LEU A 47 -19.53 0.66 4.12
N GLU A 48 -19.03 -0.19 5.02
CA GLU A 48 -19.69 -0.54 6.29
C GLU A 48 -19.56 0.56 7.36
N LYS A 49 -18.78 1.61 7.09
CA LYS A 49 -18.43 2.68 8.04
C LYS A 49 -17.79 2.15 9.34
N ASP A 50 -17.10 1.01 9.26
CA ASP A 50 -16.43 0.39 10.39
C ASP A 50 -15.05 1.02 10.63
N ARG A 51 -15.05 2.07 11.46
CA ARG A 51 -13.85 2.84 11.83
C ARG A 51 -12.76 1.98 12.46
N VAL A 52 -13.15 0.98 13.25
CA VAL A 52 -12.22 0.12 13.97
C VAL A 52 -11.52 -0.79 12.97
N GLN A 53 -12.28 -1.39 12.05
CA GLN A 53 -11.74 -2.27 11.02
C GLN A 53 -10.86 -1.50 10.03
N ILE A 54 -11.26 -0.30 9.60
CA ILE A 54 -10.44 0.61 8.78
C ILE A 54 -9.07 0.82 9.43
N ARG A 55 -9.04 1.23 10.70
CA ARG A 55 -7.80 1.49 11.43
C ARG A 55 -6.95 0.22 11.61
N GLN A 56 -7.56 -0.92 11.90
CA GLN A 56 -6.84 -2.19 12.04
C GLN A 56 -6.18 -2.64 10.73
N ILE A 57 -6.88 -2.50 9.60
CA ILE A 57 -6.35 -2.85 8.28
C ILE A 57 -5.18 -1.92 7.92
N ALA A 58 -5.37 -0.60 8.07
CA ALA A 58 -4.33 0.39 7.80
C ALA A 58 -3.07 0.15 8.65
N HIS A 59 -3.23 -0.12 9.94
CA HIS A 59 -2.12 -0.43 10.85
C HIS A 59 -1.32 -1.67 10.40
N LYS A 60 -2.01 -2.75 10.01
CA LYS A 60 -1.37 -3.98 9.52
C LYS A 60 -0.66 -3.79 8.18
N MET A 61 -1.13 -2.86 7.36
CA MET A 61 -0.55 -2.53 6.05
C MET A 61 0.65 -1.60 6.17
N ALA A 62 0.63 -0.65 7.10
CA ALA A 62 1.65 0.37 7.28
C ALA A 62 3.10 -0.13 7.12
N PRO A 63 3.56 -1.18 7.82
CA PRO A 63 4.95 -1.64 7.70
C PRO A 63 5.26 -2.19 6.30
N GLN A 64 4.30 -2.82 5.62
CA GLN A 64 4.49 -3.33 4.27
C GLN A 64 4.56 -2.18 3.27
N LEU A 65 3.65 -1.22 3.37
CA LEU A 65 3.65 -0.06 2.48
C LEU A 65 4.94 0.76 2.61
N GLN A 66 5.46 0.91 3.83
CA GLN A 66 6.75 1.51 4.07
C GLN A 66 7.90 0.67 3.51
N PHE A 67 7.86 -0.65 3.68
CA PHE A 67 8.87 -1.57 3.16
C PHE A 67 8.97 -1.48 1.63
N PHE A 68 7.84 -1.45 0.93
CA PHE A 68 7.78 -1.35 -0.53
C PHE A 68 7.86 0.10 -1.05
N GLY A 69 7.95 1.07 -0.15
CA GLY A 69 8.16 2.48 -0.48
C GLY A 69 6.98 3.16 -1.16
N VAL A 70 5.74 2.79 -0.83
CA VAL A 70 4.55 3.49 -1.36
C VAL A 70 4.60 4.95 -0.91
N LYS A 71 4.67 5.86 -1.88
CA LYS A 71 4.96 7.28 -1.63
C LYS A 71 3.79 7.97 -0.94
N GLU A 72 4.12 8.91 -0.05
CA GLU A 72 3.16 9.80 0.62
C GLU A 72 1.99 9.09 1.34
N ILE A 73 2.15 7.83 1.74
CA ILE A 73 1.09 7.04 2.39
C ILE A 73 1.19 7.05 3.91
N SER A 74 2.40 7.26 4.45
CA SER A 74 2.68 7.17 5.88
C SER A 74 1.95 8.24 6.70
N PHE A 75 1.86 9.46 6.19
CA PHE A 75 1.18 10.55 6.89
C PHE A 75 -0.34 10.32 6.98
N PRO A 76 -1.06 10.02 5.88
CA PRO A 76 -2.47 9.64 5.95
C PRO A 76 -2.77 8.46 6.89
N ILE A 77 -1.95 7.41 6.86
CA ILE A 77 -2.12 6.25 7.74
C ILE A 77 -1.92 6.64 9.21
N LYS A 78 -0.86 7.39 9.52
CA LYS A 78 -0.61 7.84 10.90
C LYS A 78 -1.72 8.75 11.42
N ARG A 79 -2.24 9.64 10.58
CA ARG A 79 -3.39 10.48 10.92
C ARG A 79 -4.61 9.63 11.23
N LEU A 80 -4.93 8.68 10.36
CA LEU A 80 -6.02 7.72 10.57
C LEU A 80 -5.86 6.98 11.90
N GLU A 81 -4.66 6.49 12.23
CA GLU A 81 -4.41 5.77 13.48
C GLU A 81 -4.68 6.60 14.74
N LEU A 82 -4.39 7.91 14.69
CA LEU A 82 -4.55 8.83 15.82
C LEU A 82 -5.97 9.36 15.97
N GLU A 83 -6.64 9.64 14.84
CA GLU A 83 -7.87 10.43 14.82
C GLU A 83 -9.12 9.59 14.50
N TYR A 84 -9.02 8.29 14.18
CA TYR A 84 -10.16 7.49 13.67
C TYR A 84 -11.43 7.51 14.52
N ILE A 85 -11.33 7.74 15.84
CA ILE A 85 -12.47 7.83 16.75
C ILE A 85 -13.14 9.20 16.66
N SER A 86 -12.36 10.28 16.70
CA SER A 86 -12.86 11.66 16.79
C SER A 86 -13.14 12.32 15.44
N MET A 87 -12.56 11.78 14.35
CA MET A 87 -12.70 12.32 13.00
C MET A 87 -14.16 12.24 12.51
N PRO A 88 -14.73 13.31 11.92
CA PRO A 88 -16.02 13.24 11.24
C PRO A 88 -16.06 12.12 10.19
N ILE A 89 -17.23 11.53 9.96
CA ILE A 89 -17.33 10.34 9.08
C ILE A 89 -17.05 10.69 7.62
N GLU A 90 -17.41 11.90 7.20
CA GLU A 90 -17.14 12.46 5.88
C GLU A 90 -15.64 12.62 5.67
N GLU A 91 -14.94 13.19 6.66
CA GLU A 91 -13.49 13.37 6.61
C GLU A 91 -12.74 12.03 6.64
N LEU A 92 -13.20 11.08 7.46
CA LEU A 92 -12.68 9.71 7.45
C LEU A 92 -12.85 9.08 6.07
N HIS A 93 -14.01 9.28 5.45
CA HIS A 93 -14.29 8.75 4.12
C HIS A 93 -13.34 9.33 3.07
N GLU A 94 -13.14 10.64 3.06
CA GLU A 94 -12.20 11.31 2.15
C GLU A 94 -10.76 10.82 2.37
N LEU A 95 -10.31 10.75 3.63
CA LEU A 95 -8.97 10.31 3.99
C LEU A 95 -8.72 8.86 3.52
N VAL A 96 -9.64 7.95 3.81
CA VAL A 96 -9.52 6.53 3.45
C VAL A 96 -9.64 6.34 1.94
N SER A 97 -10.49 7.11 1.26
CA SER A 97 -10.59 7.09 -0.21
C SER A 97 -9.28 7.53 -0.87
N GLY A 98 -8.61 8.55 -0.31
CA GLY A 98 -7.28 8.97 -0.77
C GLY A 98 -6.21 7.90 -0.55
N ILE A 99 -6.28 7.16 0.56
CA ILE A 99 -5.41 5.99 0.80
C ILE A 99 -5.67 4.89 -0.24
N ILE A 100 -6.95 4.58 -0.50
CA ILE A 100 -7.36 3.58 -1.50
C ILE A 100 -6.81 3.92 -2.88
N ALA A 101 -6.98 5.16 -3.35
CA ALA A 101 -6.50 5.59 -4.66
C ALA A 101 -4.97 5.42 -4.80
N LYS A 102 -4.21 5.83 -3.79
CA LYS A 102 -2.74 5.66 -3.77
C LYS A 102 -2.32 4.18 -3.83
N LEU A 103 -3.09 3.30 -3.21
CA LEU A 103 -2.81 1.86 -3.24
C LEU A 103 -3.16 1.25 -4.60
N GLU A 104 -4.24 1.70 -5.24
CA GLU A 104 -4.60 1.27 -6.59
C GLU A 104 -3.50 1.65 -7.60
N ASP A 105 -3.00 2.89 -7.53
CA ASP A 105 -1.87 3.33 -8.36
C ASP A 105 -0.61 2.49 -8.12
N ALA A 106 -0.27 2.22 -6.86
CA ALA A 106 0.87 1.39 -6.50
C ALA A 106 0.74 -0.06 -6.98
N ILE A 107 -0.45 -0.65 -6.88
CA ILE A 107 -0.73 -2.01 -7.39
C ILE A 107 -0.60 -2.04 -8.92
N ALA A 108 -1.13 -1.04 -9.62
CA ALA A 108 -1.03 -0.94 -11.07
C ALA A 108 0.44 -0.81 -11.53
N GLU A 109 1.23 0.00 -10.82
CA GLU A 109 2.66 0.15 -11.08
C GLU A 109 3.42 -1.16 -10.83
N VAL A 110 3.16 -1.86 -9.72
CA VAL A 110 3.77 -3.17 -9.44
C VAL A 110 3.38 -4.22 -10.49
N SER A 111 2.12 -4.26 -10.92
CA SER A 111 1.68 -5.16 -11.99
C SER A 111 2.44 -4.90 -13.30
N THR A 112 2.66 -3.62 -13.62
CA THR A 112 3.44 -3.20 -14.80
C THR A 112 4.90 -3.64 -14.69
N ILE A 113 5.51 -3.52 -13.51
CA ILE A 113 6.88 -3.98 -13.26
C ILE A 113 7.00 -5.49 -13.46
N LEU A 114 6.08 -6.28 -12.90
CA LEU A 114 6.10 -7.74 -13.04
C LEU A 114 6.02 -8.16 -14.52
N LYS A 115 5.11 -7.55 -15.28
CA LYS A 115 4.89 -7.86 -16.71
C LYS A 115 6.05 -7.49 -17.63
N HIS A 116 6.78 -6.40 -17.34
CA HIS A 116 7.83 -5.92 -18.24
C HIS A 116 9.24 -6.38 -17.88
N HIS A 117 9.44 -6.83 -16.64
CA HIS A 117 10.79 -7.17 -16.14
C HIS A 117 10.95 -8.62 -15.69
N PHE A 118 9.85 -9.35 -15.45
CA PHE A 118 9.89 -10.70 -14.86
C PHE A 118 8.99 -11.72 -15.58
N GLU A 119 8.27 -11.30 -16.63
CA GLU A 119 7.45 -12.14 -17.51
C GLU A 119 7.87 -11.90 -18.96
#